data_AF-A0A2I1XCD2-F1
#
_entry.id   AF-A0A2I1XCD2-F1
#
_cell.length_a   1.000
_cell.length_b   1.000
_cell.length_c   1.000
_cell.angle_alpha   90.00
_cell.angle_beta   90.00
_cell.angle_gamma   90.00
#
_symmetry.space_group_name_H-M   'P 1'
#
loop_
_entity.id
_entity.type
_entity.pdbx_description
1 polymer ?
#
loop_
_entity_poly.entity_id
_entity_poly.type
_entity_poly.pdbx_seq_one_letter_code
_entity_poly.pdbx_strand_id
1 'polypeptide(L)' 'MTEVTTVKCPTCQKSVIWNEESKYRPFCSQRCRLIDLGEWAQEKYTVAAEEDDTLSNSMVGGLS' A
#
# COMPACT_ATOMS: atom_id res chain seq x y z
N MET A 1 -10.19 10.94 28.10
CA MET A 1 -9.23 11.58 27.17
C MET A 1 -9.30 10.81 25.86
N THR A 2 -9.61 11.48 24.76
CA THR A 2 -9.57 10.85 23.43
C THR A 2 -8.11 10.76 23.01
N GLU A 3 -7.61 9.54 22.86
CA GLU A 3 -6.25 9.29 22.41
C GLU A 3 -6.12 9.69 20.93
N VAL A 4 -5.12 10.52 20.61
CA VAL A 4 -4.90 11.04 19.24
C VAL A 4 -3.91 10.14 18.53
N THR A 5 -4.40 9.33 17.59
CA THR A 5 -3.53 8.50 16.74
C THR A 5 -2.80 9.39 15.73
N THR A 6 -1.49 9.21 15.60
CA THR A 6 -0.65 9.96 14.63
C THR A 6 0.19 8.97 13.83
N VAL A 7 0.26 9.17 12.52
CA VAL A 7 1.04 8.33 11.58
C VAL A 7 2.07 9.16 10.82
N LYS A 8 3.01 8.50 10.15
CA LYS A 8 3.98 9.15 9.26
C LYS A 8 3.48 9.11 7.81
N CYS A 9 3.54 10.25 7.13
CA CYS A 9 3.30 10.32 5.69
C CYS A 9 4.31 9.43 4.96
N PRO A 10 3.88 8.42 4.18
CA PRO A 10 4.81 7.51 3.49
C PRO A 10 5.79 8.23 2.56
N THR A 11 5.31 9.28 1.88
CA THR A 11 6.08 10.02 0.87
C THR A 11 7.15 10.95 1.46
N CYS A 12 6.90 11.58 2.60
CA CYS A 12 7.76 12.67 3.11
C CYS A 12 7.99 12.66 4.62
N GLN A 13 7.49 11.63 5.33
CA GLN A 13 7.71 11.39 6.76
C GLN A 13 7.16 12.48 7.71
N LYS A 14 6.38 13.43 7.21
CA LYS A 14 5.65 14.39 8.06
C LYS A 14 4.59 13.66 8.90
N SER A 15 4.45 14.05 10.17
CA SER A 15 3.40 13.52 11.05
C SER A 15 2.00 13.94 10.58
N VAL A 16 1.05 13.02 10.59
CA VAL A 16 -0.36 13.22 10.20
C VAL A 16 -1.25 12.72 11.32
N ILE A 17 -2.14 13.58 11.81
CA ILE A 17 -3.15 13.21 12.81
C ILE A 17 -4.22 12.34 12.13
N TRP A 18 -4.58 11.22 12.74
CA TRP A 18 -5.60 10.32 12.22
C TRP A 18 -7.00 10.79 12.64
N ASN A 19 -7.48 11.85 11.98
CA ASN A 19 -8.83 12.40 12.16
C ASN A 19 -9.46 12.78 10.81
N GLU A 20 -10.73 13.17 10.82
CA GLU A 20 -11.50 13.53 9.61
C GLU A 20 -10.93 14.74 8.86
N GLU A 21 -10.35 15.70 9.57
CA GLU A 21 -9.75 16.91 9.00
C GLU A 21 -8.56 16.59 8.09
N SER A 22 -7.84 15.51 8.38
CA SER A 22 -6.76 14.99 7.53
C SER A 22 -7.33 14.27 6.30
N LYS A 23 -7.82 15.04 5.32
CA LYS A 23 -8.53 14.57 4.12
C LYS A 23 -7.75 13.58 3.24
N TYR A 24 -6.43 13.59 3.32
CA TYR A 24 -5.55 12.78 2.49
C TYR A 24 -4.81 11.68 3.26
N ARG A 25 -5.21 11.40 4.51
CA ARG A 25 -4.58 10.36 5.35
C ARG A 25 -4.43 9.02 4.59
N PRO A 26 -3.28 8.34 4.66
CA PRO A 26 -2.13 8.60 5.54
C PRO A 26 -1.18 9.71 5.05
N PHE A 27 -1.44 10.34 3.91
CA PHE A 27 -0.58 11.38 3.33
C PHE A 27 -0.84 12.76 3.95
N CYS A 28 0.21 13.56 4.09
CA CYS A 28 0.08 14.91 4.65
C CYS A 28 -0.54 15.93 3.68
N SER A 29 -0.70 15.58 2.40
CA SER A 29 -1.26 16.45 1.36
C SER A 29 -1.66 15.66 0.11
N GLN A 30 -2.49 16.28 -0.74
CA GLN A 30 -2.82 15.74 -2.07
C GLN A 30 -1.57 15.47 -2.91
N ARG A 31 -0.58 16.36 -2.84
CA ARG A 31 0.70 16.21 -3.56
C ARG A 31 1.40 14.90 -3.19
N CYS A 32 1.49 14.58 -1.89
CA CYS A 32 2.14 13.34 -1.45
C CYS A 32 1.39 12.10 -1.94
N ARG A 33 0.05 12.10 -1.90
CA ARG A 33 -0.78 11.02 -2.46
C ARG A 33 -0.52 10.80 -3.96
N LEU A 34 -0.38 11.88 -4.72
CA LEU A 34 -0.14 11.80 -6.17
C LEU A 34 1.28 11.35 -6.51
N ILE A 35 2.28 11.75 -5.71
CA ILE A 35 3.66 11.27 -5.87
C ILE A 35 3.68 9.75 -5.66
N ASP A 36 3.12 9.27 -4.54
CA ASP A 36 3.07 7.84 -4.21
C ASP A 36 2.44 7.02 -5.36
N LEU A 37 1.29 7.47 -5.86
CA LEU A 37 0.65 6.86 -7.03
C LEU A 37 1.54 6.87 -8.28
N GLY A 38 2.27 7.97 -8.51
CA GLY A 38 3.19 8.09 -9.64
C GLY A 38 4.38 7.14 -9.53
N GLU A 39 4.85 6.84 -8.33
CA GLU A 39 5.96 5.90 -8.11
C GLU A 39 5.53 4.44 -8.33
N TRP A 40 4.30 4.09 -7.94
CA TRP A 40 3.68 2.82 -8.32
C TRP A 40 3.56 2.67 -9.83
N ALA A 41 3.06 3.70 -10.52
CA ALA A 41 2.92 3.69 -11.98
C ALA A 41 4.27 3.60 -12.71
N GLN A 42 5.38 3.97 -12.05
CA GLN A 42 6.74 3.88 -12.58
C GLN A 42 7.47 2.61 -12.13
N GLU A 43 6.76 1.62 -11.55
CA GLU A 43 7.32 0.35 -11.09
C GLU A 43 8.48 0.52 -10.09
N LYS A 44 8.52 1.64 -9.35
CA LYS A 44 9.53 1.86 -8.31
C LYS A 44 9.32 1.01 -7.07
N TYR A 45 8.09 0.56 -6.87
CA TYR A 45 7.72 -0.37 -5.80
C TYR A 45 7.53 -1.76 -6.40
N THR A 46 8.23 -2.74 -5.82
CA THR A 46 8.13 -4.15 -6.18
C THR A 46 7.68 -4.95 -4.97
N VAL A 47 6.81 -5.94 -5.21
CA VAL A 47 6.46 -6.95 -4.22
C VAL A 47 7.19 -8.22 -4.63
N ALA A 48 7.98 -8.78 -3.72
CA ALA A 48 8.65 -10.04 -3.97
C ALA A 48 7.59 -11.13 -4.19
N ALA A 49 7.74 -11.91 -5.25
CA ALA A 49 6.93 -13.10 -5.44
C ALA A 49 7.44 -14.19 -4.50
N GLU A 50 6.54 -14.78 -3.73
CA GLU A 50 6.79 -16.07 -3.09
C GLU A 50 6.41 -17.16 -4.11
N GLU A 51 7.26 -18.17 -4.27
CA GLU A 51 6.97 -19.31 -5.15
C GLU A 51 5.83 -20.13 -4.52
N ASP A 52 4.59 -19.82 -4.91
CA ASP A 52 3.42 -20.58 -4.48
C ASP A 52 3.21 -21.78 -5.43
N ASP A 53 3.78 -22.93 -5.05
CA ASP A 53 3.73 -24.19 -5.79
C ASP A 53 2.30 -24.77 -5.93
N THR A 54 1.29 -24.14 -5.31
CA THR A 54 -0.09 -24.65 -5.29
C THR A 54 -0.84 -24.52 -6.63
N LEU A 55 -0.38 -23.68 -7.56
CA LEU A 55 -0.99 -23.51 -8.88
C LEU A 55 -0.66 -24.65 -9.86
N SER A 56 0.36 -25.47 -9.58
CA SER A 56 0.80 -26.56 -10.46
C SER A 56 -0.07 -27.83 -10.36
N ASN A 57 -0.81 -28.01 -9.26
CA ASN A 57 -1.42 -29.30 -8.94
C ASN A 57 -2.88 -29.48 -9.42
N SER A 58 -3.48 -28.49 -10.09
CA SER A 58 -4.89 -28.55 -10.53
C SER A 58 -5.12 -29.06 -11.96
N MET A 59 -4.08 -29.46 -12.71
CA MET A 59 -4.23 -29.86 -14.13
C MET A 59 -3.96 -31.35 -14.44
N VAL A 60 -3.69 -32.21 -13.45
CA VAL A 60 -3.31 -33.63 -13.69
C VAL A 60 -4.41 -34.66 -13.37
N GLY A 61 -5.67 -34.25 -13.19
CA GLY A 61 -6.74 -35.11 -12.68
C GLY A 61 -7.80 -35.60 -13.67
N GLY A 62 -7.52 -35.78 -14.97
CA GLY A 62 -8.61 -36.08 -15.91
C GLY A 62 -8.23 -36.66 -17.26
N LEU A 63 -7.49 -37.76 -17.31
CA LEU A 63 -7.46 -38.66 -18.48
C LEU A 63 -7.38 -40.11 -17.97
N SER A 64 -8.56 -40.71 -17.77
CA SER A 64 -8.76 -42.16 -17.92
C SER A 64 -9.16 -42.46 -19.36
#